data_AF-A0A4Y8KR64-F1
#
_entry.id   AF-A0A4Y8KR64-F1
#
_cell.length_a   1.000
_cell.length_b   1.000
_cell.length_c   1.000
_cell.angle_alpha   90.00
_cell.angle_beta   90.00
_cell.angle_gamma   90.00
#
_symmetry.space_group_name_H-M   'P 1'
#
loop_
_entity.id
_entity.type
_entity.pdbx_description
1 polymer ?
#
loop_
_entity_poly.entity_id
_entity_poly.type
_entity_poly.pdbx_seq_one_letter_code
_entity_poly.pdbx_strand_id
1 'polypeptide(L)'
;MTVQQLLTAVDGLQGEILRQGGTPMSLANMQALVSKIQLDDSRQVDRLVLLGWYEKLGDLNFEEARDAVLMHRKESPDYLQAAHVRANVKLIRKDRARSARVDAAKSRGAIEPRRITLDKAKFEADTLASIRSHRIARGVDPDTGKAVD
;
A
#
# COMPACT_ATOMS: atom_id res chain seq x y z
N MET A 1 -13.71 41.44 -4.13
CA MET A 1 -13.38 40.03 -3.85
C MET A 1 -14.53 39.45 -3.06
N THR A 2 -15.26 38.47 -3.60
CA THR A 2 -16.48 37.94 -2.99
C THR A 2 -16.15 36.84 -1.98
N VAL A 3 -17.03 36.61 -1.00
CA VAL A 3 -16.90 35.53 0.00
C VAL A 3 -16.67 34.17 -0.67
N GLN A 4 -17.27 33.96 -1.85
CA GLN A 4 -17.07 32.76 -2.66
C GLN A 4 -15.62 32.59 -3.14
N GLN A 5 -14.97 33.68 -3.58
CA GLN A 5 -13.57 33.66 -4.01
C GLN A 5 -12.61 33.39 -2.83
N LEU A 6 -12.97 33.83 -1.63
CA LEU A 6 -12.19 33.60 -0.41
C LEU A 6 -12.30 32.14 0.05
N LEU A 7 -13.48 31.53 -0.05
CA LEU A 7 -13.70 30.11 0.24
C LEU A 7 -12.97 29.19 -0.76
N THR A 8 -12.99 29.51 -2.06
CA THR A 8 -12.25 28.72 -3.06
C THR A 8 -10.73 28.85 -2.91
N ALA A 9 -10.24 30.01 -2.45
CA ALA A 9 -8.82 30.21 -2.14
C ALA A 9 -8.38 29.43 -0.89
N VAL A 10 -9.24 29.35 0.14
CA VAL A 10 -8.98 28.55 1.35
C VAL A 10 -9.01 27.05 1.04
N ASP A 11 -9.96 26.57 0.23
CA ASP A 11 -10.01 25.18 -0.23
C ASP A 11 -8.81 24.83 -1.13
N GLY A 12 -8.38 25.77 -1.98
CA GLY A 12 -7.17 25.64 -2.79
C GLY A 12 -5.90 25.55 -1.95
N LEU A 13 -5.77 26.39 -0.91
CA LEU A 13 -4.66 26.36 0.04
C LEU A 13 -4.64 25.06 0.87
N GLN A 14 -5.80 24.55 1.29
CA GLN A 14 -5.89 23.25 1.97
C GLN A 14 -5.51 22.09 1.05
N GLY A 15 -5.90 22.14 -0.22
CA GLY A 15 -5.51 21.16 -1.23
C GLY A 15 -4.02 21.21 -1.60
N GLU A 16 -3.36 22.36 -1.47
CA GLU A 16 -1.94 22.56 -1.78
C GLU A 16 -1.03 22.23 -0.59
N ILE A 17 -1.44 22.52 0.65
CA ILE A 17 -0.79 22.09 1.89
C ILE A 17 -0.76 20.55 2.00
N LEU A 18 -1.78 19.87 1.48
CA LEU A 18 -1.84 18.41 1.41
C LEU A 18 -0.95 17.80 0.31
N ARG A 19 -0.43 18.61 -0.63
CA ARG A 19 0.31 18.10 -1.79
C ARG A 19 1.83 18.05 -1.61
N GLN A 20 2.45 18.89 -0.79
CA GLN A 20 3.91 18.86 -0.62
C GLN A 20 4.33 19.25 0.81
N GLY A 21 4.61 18.23 1.64
CA GLY A 21 5.18 18.41 2.99
C GLY A 21 4.14 18.61 4.07
N GLY A 22 3.39 17.55 4.38
CA GLY A 22 2.40 17.61 5.47
C GLY A 22 3.06 17.99 6.80
N THR A 23 2.31 18.70 7.65
CA THR A 23 2.79 19.29 8.90
C THR A 23 3.69 18.33 9.69
N PRO A 24 4.88 18.78 10.15
CA PRO A 24 5.73 17.97 11.00
C PRO A 24 4.97 17.54 12.25
N MET A 25 5.35 16.41 12.83
CA MET A 25 4.63 15.83 13.95
C MET A 25 4.56 16.84 15.10
N SER A 26 3.36 17.11 15.61
CA SER A 26 3.19 17.82 16.88
C SER A 26 3.28 16.84 18.05
N LEU A 27 3.52 17.33 19.27
CA LEU A 27 3.49 16.48 20.46
C LEU A 27 2.13 15.80 20.67
N ALA A 28 1.02 16.46 20.30
CA ALA A 28 -0.32 15.87 20.34
C ALA A 28 -0.46 14.72 19.33
N ASN A 29 0.06 14.88 18.12
CA ASN A 29 0.07 13.83 17.10
C ASN A 29 0.96 12.66 17.53
N MET A 30 2.10 12.94 18.18
CA MET A 30 2.97 11.91 18.73
C MET A 30 2.27 11.13 19.84
N GLN A 31 1.52 11.80 20.71
CA GLN A 31 0.75 11.15 21.76
C GLN A 31 -0.30 10.21 21.16
N ALA A 32 -1.05 10.67 20.17
CA ALA A 32 -2.00 9.83 19.44
C ALA A 32 -1.33 8.60 18.80
N LEU A 33 -0.14 8.77 18.20
CA LEU A 33 0.62 7.69 17.59
C LEU A 33 1.06 6.64 18.63
N VAL A 34 1.67 7.07 19.73
CA VAL A 34 2.19 6.16 20.77
C VAL A 34 1.06 5.50 21.55
N SER A 35 -0.06 6.19 21.80
CA SER A 35 -1.28 5.59 22.36
C SER A 35 -1.85 4.50 21.44
N LYS A 36 -1.79 4.65 20.11
CA LYS A 36 -2.19 3.59 19.19
C LYS A 36 -1.26 2.38 19.29
N ILE A 37 0.05 2.61 19.44
CA ILE A 37 1.04 1.53 19.61
C ILE A 37 0.75 0.75 20.89
N GLN A 38 0.36 1.44 21.97
CA GLN A 38 0.04 0.87 23.28
C GLN A 38 -1.12 -0.15 23.26
N LEU A 39 -2.03 -0.05 22.29
CA LEU A 39 -3.17 -0.98 22.20
C LEU A 39 -2.72 -2.42 21.93
N ASP A 40 -1.66 -2.59 21.13
CA ASP A 40 -1.16 -3.90 20.71
C ASP A 40 0.10 -4.33 21.49
N ASP A 41 0.83 -3.34 22.02
CA ASP A 41 2.05 -3.54 22.79
C ASP A 41 1.78 -2.94 24.16
N SER A 42 1.75 -3.76 25.21
CA SER A 42 1.39 -3.40 26.60
C SER A 42 2.38 -2.44 27.29
N ARG A 43 2.87 -1.46 26.54
CA ARG A 43 3.81 -0.42 26.93
C ARG A 43 3.10 0.62 27.80
N GLN A 44 3.78 1.07 28.84
CA GLN A 44 3.36 2.25 29.58
C GLN A 44 3.81 3.50 28.82
N VAL A 45 2.85 4.35 28.49
CA VAL A 45 3.11 5.61 27.77
C VAL A 45 3.14 6.74 28.79
N ASP A 46 4.34 7.19 29.12
CA ASP A 46 4.57 8.36 29.97
C ASP A 46 5.16 9.53 29.16
N ARG A 47 5.39 10.65 29.85
CA ARG A 47 5.93 11.87 29.23
C ARG A 47 7.37 11.68 28.70
N LEU A 48 8.19 10.86 29.35
CA LEU A 48 9.57 10.62 28.93
C LEU A 48 9.61 9.76 27.66
N VAL A 49 8.77 8.71 27.60
CA VAL A 49 8.57 7.90 26.39
C VAL A 49 8.08 8.78 25.25
N LEU A 50 7.10 9.65 25.50
CA LEU A 50 6.58 10.56 24.48
C LEU A 50 7.67 11.47 23.90
N LEU A 51 8.46 12.11 24.76
CA LEU A 51 9.56 13.00 24.34
C LEU A 51 10.65 12.23 23.59
N GLY A 52 11.04 11.04 24.07
CA GLY A 52 12.05 10.22 23.41
C GLY A 52 11.60 9.69 22.04
N TRP A 53 10.29 9.49 21.83
CA TRP A 53 9.73 9.20 20.52
C TRP A 53 9.68 10.45 19.63
N TYR A 54 9.28 11.60 20.20
CA TYR A 54 9.23 12.88 19.52
C TYR A 54 10.60 13.32 18.98
N GLU A 55 11.66 13.18 19.77
CA GLU A 55 13.04 13.45 19.33
C GLU A 55 13.44 12.61 18.10
N LYS A 56 12.92 11.39 18.00
CA LYS A 56 13.30 10.43 16.96
C LYS A 56 12.43 10.50 15.72
N LEU A 57 11.21 11.04 15.80
CA LEU A 57 10.22 10.98 14.72
C LEU A 57 9.50 12.32 14.48
N GLY A 58 9.85 13.38 15.21
CA GLY A 58 9.17 14.68 15.17
C GLY A 58 9.22 15.37 13.80
N ASP A 59 10.23 15.05 13.00
CA ASP A 59 10.39 15.48 11.61
C ASP A 59 9.45 14.75 10.62
N LEU A 60 8.85 13.63 11.03
CA LEU A 60 7.98 12.85 10.16
C LEU A 60 6.55 13.42 10.17
N ASN A 61 5.84 13.19 9.07
CA ASN A 61 4.42 13.47 9.03
C ASN A 61 3.62 12.43 9.83
N PHE A 62 2.56 12.86 10.50
CA PHE A 62 1.70 11.97 11.29
C PHE A 62 1.09 10.82 10.48
N GLU A 63 0.55 11.11 9.29
CA GLU A 63 -0.09 10.10 8.44
C GLU A 63 0.91 9.04 7.98
N GLU A 64 2.12 9.46 7.57
CA GLU A 64 3.20 8.54 7.18
C GLU A 64 3.65 7.66 8.33
N ALA A 65 3.82 8.23 9.53
CA ALA A 65 4.20 7.47 10.71
C ALA A 65 3.10 6.48 11.12
N ARG A 66 1.83 6.89 11.04
CA ARG A 66 0.69 5.99 11.29
C ARG A 66 0.68 4.82 10.31
N ASP A 67 0.86 5.08 9.02
CA ASP A 67 0.92 4.04 7.99
C ASP A 67 2.12 3.09 8.23
N ALA A 68 3.26 3.63 8.66
CA ALA A 68 4.45 2.85 9.00
C ALA A 68 4.26 1.95 10.24
N VAL A 69 3.53 2.41 11.25
CA VAL A 69 3.12 1.57 12.39
C VAL A 69 2.21 0.44 11.93
N LEU A 70 1.21 0.74 11.10
CA LEU A 70 0.29 -0.27 10.55
C LEU A 70 1.03 -1.31 9.69
N MET A 71 1.99 -0.88 8.89
CA MET A 71 2.85 -1.76 8.09
C MET A 71 3.62 -2.73 9.00
N HIS A 72 4.29 -2.22 10.05
CA HIS A 72 5.02 -3.07 11.01
C HIS A 72 4.11 -4.12 11.63
N ARG A 73 2.92 -3.71 12.09
CA ARG A 73 1.95 -4.62 12.73
C ARG A 73 1.43 -5.72 11.80
N LYS A 74 1.38 -5.47 10.49
CA LYS A 74 0.97 -6.47 9.50
C LYS A 74 2.08 -7.45 9.15
N GLU A 75 3.32 -7.00 9.20
CA GLU A 75 4.46 -7.72 8.62
C GLU A 75 5.37 -8.36 9.66
N SER A 76 5.34 -7.89 10.92
CA SER A 76 6.21 -8.36 11.98
C SER A 76 5.48 -8.52 13.32
N PRO A 77 5.74 -9.61 14.06
CA PRO A 77 5.30 -9.77 15.44
C PRO A 77 6.22 -9.07 16.46
N ASP A 78 7.35 -8.51 16.01
CA ASP A 78 8.38 -7.98 16.91
C ASP A 78 7.95 -6.70 17.61
N TYR A 79 8.57 -6.46 18.76
CA TYR A 79 8.40 -5.24 19.52
C TYR A 79 8.73 -4.00 18.68
N LEU A 80 7.77 -3.07 18.58
CA LEU A 80 7.90 -1.91 17.70
C LEU A 80 8.83 -0.85 18.31
N GLN A 81 9.88 -0.46 17.58
CA GLN A 81 10.77 0.63 17.97
C GLN A 81 10.61 1.82 17.02
N ALA A 82 10.96 3.03 17.49
CA ALA A 82 10.93 4.23 16.64
C ALA A 82 11.79 4.08 15.37
N ALA A 83 12.88 3.33 15.44
CA ALA A 83 13.72 3.00 14.28
C ALA A 83 12.96 2.23 13.20
N HIS A 84 12.07 1.29 13.58
CA HIS A 84 11.24 0.54 12.65
C HIS A 84 10.26 1.47 11.92
N VAL A 85 9.63 2.41 12.65
CA VAL A 85 8.74 3.40 12.04
C VAL A 85 9.48 4.22 10.99
N ARG A 86 10.68 4.73 11.30
CA ARG A 86 11.49 5.50 10.34
C ARG A 86 11.90 4.66 9.12
N ALA A 87 12.29 3.41 9.33
CA ALA A 87 12.62 2.49 8.25
C ALA A 87 11.42 2.26 7.32
N ASN A 88 10.24 2.01 7.90
CA ASN A 88 9.00 1.79 7.14
C ASN A 88 8.54 3.05 6.41
N VAL A 89 8.66 4.25 7.01
CA VAL A 89 8.39 5.51 6.28
C VAL A 89 9.30 5.65 5.06
N LYS A 90 10.58 5.30 5.17
CA LYS A 90 11.50 5.31 4.02
C LYS A 90 11.05 4.34 2.93
N LEU A 91 10.56 3.15 3.29
CA LEU A 91 10.01 2.17 2.35
C LEU A 91 8.74 2.69 1.66
N ILE A 92 7.80 3.22 2.43
CA ILE A 92 6.54 3.81 1.94
C ILE A 92 6.84 4.95 0.96
N ARG A 93 7.76 5.86 1.30
CA ARG A 93 8.17 6.96 0.41
C ARG A 93 8.82 6.43 -0.87
N LYS A 94 9.69 5.42 -0.78
CA LYS A 94 10.32 4.79 -1.94
C LYS A 94 9.29 4.16 -2.87
N ASP A 95 8.29 3.49 -2.31
CA ASP A 95 7.22 2.86 -3.08
C ASP A 95 6.33 3.90 -3.76
N ARG A 96 5.87 4.91 -3.02
CA ARG A 96 5.11 6.06 -3.57
C ARG A 96 5.87 6.75 -4.70
N ALA A 97 7.16 7.03 -4.51
CA ALA A 97 8.00 7.64 -5.53
C ALA A 97 8.17 6.73 -6.75
N ARG A 98 8.27 5.40 -6.57
CA ARG A 98 8.32 4.44 -7.67
C ARG A 98 7.01 4.45 -8.45
N SER A 99 5.87 4.36 -7.77
CA SER A 99 4.54 4.37 -8.39
C SER A 99 4.31 5.66 -9.17
N ALA A 100 4.64 6.82 -8.58
CA ALA A 100 4.56 8.11 -9.27
C ALA A 100 5.43 8.16 -10.54
N ARG A 101 6.65 7.59 -10.52
CA ARG A 101 7.49 7.50 -11.73
C ARG A 101 6.86 6.60 -12.81
N VAL A 102 6.30 5.47 -12.42
CA VAL A 102 5.62 4.55 -13.35
C VAL A 102 4.40 5.22 -13.97
N ASP A 103 3.58 5.89 -13.16
CA ASP A 103 2.37 6.56 -13.64
C ASP A 103 2.71 7.74 -14.55
N ALA A 104 3.76 8.51 -14.23
CA ALA A 104 4.26 9.56 -15.10
C ALA A 104 4.86 9.02 -16.42
N ALA A 105 5.44 7.81 -16.41
CA ALA A 105 5.95 7.18 -17.62
C ALA A 105 4.80 6.64 -18.49
N LYS A 106 3.75 6.07 -17.88
CA LYS A 106 2.53 5.65 -18.58
C LYS A 106 1.81 6.84 -19.21
N SER A 107 1.64 7.96 -18.48
CA SER A 107 0.93 9.13 -18.99
C SER A 107 1.65 9.81 -20.17
N ARG A 108 2.97 9.66 -20.27
CA ARG A 108 3.79 10.12 -21.41
C ARG A 108 3.87 9.11 -22.55
N GLY A 109 3.22 7.94 -22.46
CA GLY A 109 3.34 6.87 -23.45
C GLY A 109 4.72 6.20 -23.52
N ALA A 110 5.60 6.44 -22.54
CA ALA A 110 6.93 5.82 -22.50
C ALA A 110 6.86 4.33 -22.12
N ILE A 111 5.75 3.89 -21.52
CA ILE A 111 5.46 2.49 -21.22
C ILE A 111 4.23 2.12 -22.03
N GLU A 112 4.46 1.49 -23.19
CA GLU A 112 3.38 0.88 -23.95
C GLU A 112 2.75 -0.27 -23.15
N PRO A 113 1.42 -0.35 -23.07
CA PRO A 113 0.75 -1.49 -22.46
C PRO A 113 1.23 -2.77 -23.13
N ARG A 114 1.65 -3.77 -22.35
CA ARG A 114 1.97 -5.09 -22.90
C ARG A 114 0.72 -5.61 -23.61
N ARG A 115 0.76 -5.68 -24.94
CA ARG A 115 -0.30 -6.31 -25.72
C ARG A 115 -0.18 -7.82 -25.50
N ILE A 116 -1.11 -8.38 -24.74
CA ILE A 116 -1.21 -9.83 -24.57
C ILE A 116 -1.73 -10.39 -25.90
N THR A 117 -0.85 -11.03 -26.67
CA THR A 117 -1.20 -11.72 -27.92
C THR A 117 -1.62 -13.16 -27.62
N LEU A 118 -2.59 -13.33 -26.73
CA LEU A 118 -3.16 -14.65 -26.49
C LEU A 118 -4.11 -14.98 -27.66
N ASP A 119 -3.72 -15.95 -28.48
CA ASP A 119 -4.65 -16.57 -29.41
C ASP A 119 -5.62 -17.43 -28.59
N LYS A 120 -6.83 -16.89 -28.39
CA LYS A 120 -7.88 -17.54 -27.60
C LYS A 120 -8.28 -18.88 -28.21
N ALA A 121 -8.37 -18.98 -29.53
CA ALA A 121 -8.79 -20.21 -30.21
C ALA A 121 -7.74 -21.31 -30.04
N LYS A 122 -6.46 -20.97 -30.19
CA LYS A 122 -5.37 -21.91 -29.93
C LYS A 122 -5.34 -22.35 -28.47
N PHE A 123 -5.48 -21.41 -27.52
CA PHE A 123 -5.47 -21.73 -26.09
C PHE A 123 -6.63 -22.66 -25.69
N GLU A 124 -7.83 -22.42 -26.21
CA GLU A 124 -9.00 -23.28 -25.98
C GLU A 124 -8.81 -24.67 -26.59
N ALA A 125 -8.25 -24.76 -27.80
CA ALA A 125 -7.93 -26.03 -28.45
C ALA A 125 -6.89 -26.83 -27.65
N ASP A 126 -5.80 -26.20 -27.21
CA ASP A 126 -4.75 -26.84 -26.42
C ASP A 126 -5.30 -27.31 -25.06
N THR A 127 -6.19 -26.51 -24.45
CA THR A 127 -6.86 -26.86 -23.18
C THR A 127 -7.79 -28.06 -23.35
N LEU A 128 -8.61 -28.08 -24.39
CA LEU A 128 -9.50 -29.20 -24.69
C LEU A 128 -8.72 -30.48 -25.01
N ALA A 129 -7.63 -30.36 -25.78
CA ALA A 129 -6.74 -31.48 -26.08
C ALA A 129 -6.14 -32.06 -24.78
N SER A 130 -5.67 -31.19 -23.87
CA SER A 130 -5.14 -31.59 -22.57
C SER A 130 -6.19 -32.29 -21.70
N ILE A 131 -7.40 -31.73 -21.59
CA ILE A 131 -8.52 -32.35 -20.85
C ILE A 131 -8.84 -33.73 -21.42
N ARG A 132 -8.90 -33.85 -22.75
CA ARG A 132 -9.20 -35.10 -23.44
C ARG A 132 -8.13 -36.16 -23.18
N SER A 133 -6.85 -35.81 -23.33
CA SER A 133 -5.73 -36.70 -23.01
C SER A 133 -5.75 -37.17 -21.56
N HIS A 134 -6.07 -36.27 -20.63
CA HIS A 134 -6.15 -36.60 -19.21
C HIS A 134 -7.34 -37.51 -18.88
N ARG A 135 -8.47 -37.38 -19.59
CA ARG A 135 -9.65 -38.25 -19.45
C ARG A 135 -9.37 -39.67 -19.95
N ILE A 136 -8.76 -39.79 -21.12
CA ILE A 136 -8.33 -41.08 -21.68
C ILE A 136 -7.39 -41.80 -20.72
N ALA A 137 -6.39 -41.09 -20.17
CA ALA A 137 -5.45 -41.67 -19.20
C ALA A 137 -6.13 -42.15 -17.90
N ARG A 138 -7.30 -41.58 -17.55
CA ARG A 138 -8.10 -41.98 -16.38
C ARG A 138 -9.15 -43.04 -16.70
N GLY A 139 -9.24 -43.53 -17.94
CA GLY A 139 -10.22 -44.53 -18.36
C GLY A 139 -11.66 -44.02 -18.36
N VAL A 140 -11.85 -42.70 -18.46
CA VAL A 140 -13.18 -42.07 -18.59
C VAL A 140 -13.37 -41.54 -20.00
N ASP A 141 -14.63 -41.42 -20.42
CA ASP A 141 -15.01 -40.93 -21.73
C ASP A 141 -14.32 -39.58 -22.03
N PRO A 142 -13.57 -39.46 -23.14
CA PRO A 142 -12.84 -38.26 -23.51
C PRO A 142 -13.72 -37.00 -23.64
N ASP A 143 -14.96 -37.17 -24.08
CA ASP A 143 -15.86 -36.09 -24.45
C ASP A 143 -16.84 -35.77 -23.31
N THR A 144 -17.37 -36.80 -22.66
CA THR A 144 -18.37 -36.62 -21.59
C THR A 144 -17.79 -36.65 -20.17
N GLY A 145 -16.58 -37.19 -19.99
CA GLY A 145 -15.94 -37.33 -18.68
C GLY A 145 -16.60 -38.35 -17.74
N LYS A 146 -17.54 -39.15 -18.26
CA LYS A 146 -18.24 -40.22 -17.51
C LYS A 146 -17.43 -41.52 -17.55
N ALA A 147 -17.64 -42.39 -16.57
CA ALA A 147 -17.08 -43.73 -16.62
C ALA A 147 -17.58 -44.46 -17.87
N VAL A 148 -16.66 -45.14 -18.57
CA VAL A 148 -17.01 -46.05 -19.66
C VAL A 148 -17.36 -47.38 -18.99
N ASP A 149 -18.64 -47.77 -19.04
CA ASP A 149 -19.12 -49.07 -18.54
C ASP A 149 -18.60 -50.23 -19.38
#